data_AF-A0A1F7V122-F1
#
_entry.id   AF-A0A1F7V122-F1
#
_cell.length_a   1.000
_cell.length_b   1.000
_cell.length_c   1.000
_cell.angle_alpha   90.00
_cell.angle_beta   90.00
_cell.angle_gamma   90.00
#
_symmetry.space_group_name_H-M   'P 1'
#
loop_
_entity.id
_entity.type
_entity.pdbx_description
1 polymer ?
#
loop_
_entity_poly.entity_id
_entity_poly.type
_entity_poly.pdbx_seq_one_letter_code
_entity_poly.pdbx_strand_id
1 'polypeptide(L)'
;MPRPRHVPPSRLYRSIAVGFSALVALLAATTLVLALSRAEIVITPAREEKELKSSFMVSATPEDTPDTIAGSITAETMTLKAASPITEGKLIEDRAHGVMTVINHYHRNQPLVTTTRFLSPDGVLFRSTRTITVPAGGRVDVEVRADQPGEKGEIGPSRFTIPGLWAGIQDKIYGESKAAMTGGERRVTTITAADLEKARAALAALQATTLHELNEKKEQPHMILSLEKLSESILTPAGSEADAARIEGAFTLTTVTYDPDALSAYLAQQVALRFDGTDRIAPASVSLAIERAAKSSALLTAIQKVSAAARAEDLALDPRLLKGKKTAEASRILEAVPGIGKVAIAIQPAFLKRLPRLPDHIKITIISGQ
;
A
#
# COMPACT_ATOMS: atom_id res chain seq x y z
N MET A 1 51.87 -103.88 -30.83
CA MET A 1 51.67 -102.73 -29.92
C MET A 1 51.24 -101.50 -30.73
N PRO A 2 50.09 -100.87 -30.41
CA PRO A 2 49.89 -99.45 -30.65
C PRO A 2 49.67 -98.65 -29.35
N ARG A 3 49.95 -97.36 -29.46
CA ARG A 3 50.34 -96.36 -28.43
C ARG A 3 49.25 -95.98 -27.41
N PRO A 4 49.63 -95.47 -26.22
CA PRO A 4 48.68 -95.05 -25.19
C PRO A 4 47.82 -93.86 -25.65
N ARG A 5 46.52 -93.92 -25.39
CA ARG A 5 45.59 -92.80 -25.61
C ARG A 5 45.89 -91.70 -24.60
N HIS A 6 46.44 -90.59 -25.07
CA HIS A 6 46.50 -89.35 -24.30
C HIS A 6 45.08 -88.80 -24.14
N VAL A 7 44.49 -89.02 -22.97
CA VAL A 7 43.29 -88.30 -22.54
C VAL A 7 43.77 -86.90 -22.15
N PRO A 8 43.34 -85.82 -22.83
CA PRO A 8 43.74 -84.47 -22.44
C PRO A 8 43.24 -84.19 -21.01
N PRO A 9 43.97 -83.41 -20.21
CA PRO A 9 43.61 -83.20 -18.82
C PRO A 9 42.24 -82.52 -18.76
N SER A 10 41.26 -83.17 -18.10
CA SER A 10 39.87 -82.72 -17.94
C SER A 10 39.71 -81.29 -17.41
N ARG A 11 40.77 -80.73 -16.82
CA ARG A 11 40.86 -79.34 -16.34
C ARG A 11 40.87 -78.31 -17.48
N LEU A 12 41.48 -78.59 -18.64
CA LEU A 12 41.53 -77.63 -19.77
C LEU A 12 40.15 -77.47 -20.43
N TYR A 13 39.48 -78.57 -20.76
CA TYR A 13 38.11 -78.53 -21.32
C TYR A 13 37.10 -77.90 -20.37
N ARG A 14 37.22 -78.16 -19.06
CA ARG A 14 36.39 -77.52 -18.04
C ARG A 14 36.61 -76.01 -17.98
N SER A 15 37.86 -75.53 -18.11
CA SER A 15 38.16 -74.09 -18.12
C SER A 15 37.60 -73.37 -19.37
N ILE A 16 37.67 -74.01 -20.54
CA ILE A 16 37.11 -73.47 -21.79
C ILE A 16 35.58 -73.47 -21.74
N ALA A 17 34.96 -74.54 -21.23
CA ALA A 17 33.50 -74.64 -21.09
C ALA A 17 32.95 -73.62 -20.09
N VAL A 18 33.66 -73.35 -18.99
CA VAL A 18 33.29 -72.30 -18.02
C VAL A 18 33.46 -70.91 -18.64
N GLY A 19 34.56 -70.67 -19.36
CA GLY A 19 34.77 -69.39 -20.06
C GLY A 19 33.72 -69.12 -21.14
N PHE A 20 33.38 -70.13 -21.95
CA PHE A 20 32.33 -70.02 -22.97
C PHE A 20 30.95 -69.83 -22.34
N SER A 21 30.60 -70.59 -21.30
CA SER A 21 29.34 -70.40 -20.57
C SER A 21 29.24 -69.02 -19.94
N ALA A 22 30.34 -68.50 -19.38
CA ALA A 22 30.40 -67.14 -18.84
C ALA A 22 30.22 -66.08 -19.94
N LEU A 23 30.81 -66.29 -21.12
CA LEU A 23 30.65 -65.39 -22.28
C LEU A 23 29.21 -65.39 -22.80
N VAL A 24 28.58 -66.56 -22.92
CA VAL A 24 27.18 -66.68 -23.34
C VAL A 24 26.25 -66.05 -22.32
N ALA A 25 26.48 -66.29 -21.02
CA ALA A 25 25.71 -65.65 -19.95
C ALA A 25 25.88 -64.12 -19.96
N LEU A 26 27.08 -63.62 -20.23
CA LEU A 26 27.35 -62.18 -20.36
C LEU A 26 26.62 -61.57 -21.57
N LEU A 27 26.65 -62.24 -22.72
CA LEU A 27 25.93 -61.82 -23.92
C LEU A 27 24.41 -61.84 -23.68
N ALA A 28 23.89 -62.92 -23.12
CA ALA A 28 22.46 -63.06 -22.80
C ALA A 28 22.00 -61.99 -21.80
N ALA A 29 22.77 -61.74 -20.74
CA ALA A 29 22.51 -60.68 -19.77
C ALA A 29 22.54 -59.29 -20.44
N THR A 30 23.50 -59.06 -21.33
CA THR A 30 23.60 -57.80 -22.08
C THR A 30 22.38 -57.61 -23.00
N THR A 31 21.99 -58.63 -23.76
CA THR A 31 20.80 -58.58 -24.63
C THR A 31 19.52 -58.41 -23.83
N LEU A 32 19.41 -59.05 -22.66
CA LEU A 32 18.25 -58.93 -21.78
C LEU A 32 18.14 -57.53 -21.18
N VAL A 33 19.26 -56.95 -20.72
CA VAL A 33 19.31 -55.56 -20.23
C VAL A 33 18.95 -54.58 -21.35
N LEU A 34 19.41 -54.81 -22.59
CA LEU A 34 19.03 -53.98 -23.74
C LEU A 34 17.54 -54.13 -24.09
N ALA A 35 17.00 -55.34 -24.07
CA ALA A 35 15.60 -55.62 -24.39
C ALA A 35 14.63 -55.05 -23.33
N LEU A 36 15.04 -55.00 -22.06
CA LEU A 36 14.25 -54.43 -20.96
C LEU A 36 14.49 -52.93 -20.77
N SER A 37 15.50 -52.35 -21.42
CA SER A 37 15.81 -50.92 -21.27
C SER A 37 14.67 -50.07 -21.81
N ARG A 38 14.08 -49.23 -20.96
CA ARG A 38 13.02 -48.27 -21.31
C ARG A 38 13.35 -46.91 -20.73
N ALA A 39 13.02 -45.85 -21.46
CA ALA A 39 13.11 -44.48 -20.98
C ALA A 39 11.76 -43.80 -21.12
N GLU A 40 11.33 -43.14 -20.05
CA GLU A 40 10.18 -42.26 -20.05
C GLU A 40 10.67 -40.82 -19.86
N ILE A 41 10.29 -39.95 -20.80
CA ILE A 41 10.65 -38.54 -20.81
C ILE A 41 9.37 -37.75 -20.57
N VAL A 42 9.29 -37.13 -19.40
CA VAL A 42 8.18 -36.27 -19.03
C VAL A 42 8.60 -34.82 -19.26
N ILE A 43 7.88 -34.15 -20.16
CA ILE A 43 8.16 -32.74 -20.51
C ILE A 43 7.05 -31.87 -19.94
N THR A 44 7.45 -30.81 -19.25
CA THR A 44 6.58 -29.72 -18.81
C THR A 44 6.93 -28.49 -19.64
N PRO A 45 6.01 -27.97 -20.47
CA PRO A 45 6.24 -26.74 -21.24
C PRO A 45 6.60 -25.57 -20.32
N ALA A 46 7.40 -24.63 -20.84
CA ALA A 46 7.66 -23.38 -20.17
C ALA A 46 6.37 -22.55 -20.15
N ARG A 47 6.00 -22.02 -18.98
CA ARG A 47 4.92 -21.03 -18.85
C ARG A 47 5.55 -19.64 -18.97
N GLU A 48 5.09 -18.88 -19.95
CA GLU A 48 5.38 -17.46 -20.04
C GLU A 48 4.19 -16.67 -19.52
N GLU A 49 4.41 -15.88 -18.48
CA GLU A 49 3.45 -14.88 -18.05
C GLU A 49 3.62 -13.63 -18.91
N LYS A 50 2.55 -13.23 -19.58
CA LYS A 50 2.49 -12.00 -20.37
C LYS A 50 1.40 -11.10 -19.82
N GLU A 51 1.74 -9.84 -19.63
CA GLU A 51 0.77 -8.80 -19.27
C GLU A 51 0.21 -8.19 -20.55
N LEU A 52 -1.10 -8.34 -20.75
CA LEU A 52 -1.81 -7.68 -21.83
C LEU A 52 -2.55 -6.46 -21.27
N LYS A 53 -2.21 -5.29 -21.80
CA LYS A 53 -2.92 -4.04 -21.52
C LYS A 53 -3.86 -3.74 -22.68
N SER A 54 -5.14 -3.62 -22.35
CA SER A 54 -6.20 -3.29 -23.31
C SER A 54 -6.98 -2.09 -22.78
N SER A 55 -7.25 -1.11 -23.63
CA SER A 55 -8.04 0.07 -23.29
C SER A 55 -9.37 0.01 -24.03
N PHE A 56 -10.45 0.27 -23.32
CA PHE A 56 -11.81 0.23 -23.84
C PHE A 56 -12.66 1.33 -23.21
N MET A 57 -13.74 1.71 -23.89
CA MET A 57 -14.68 2.69 -23.38
C MET A 57 -15.87 2.00 -22.70
N VAL A 58 -16.32 2.57 -21.60
CA VAL A 58 -17.64 2.27 -21.01
C VAL A 58 -18.55 3.46 -21.27
N SER A 59 -19.75 3.21 -21.78
CA SER A 59 -20.74 4.25 -22.10
C SER A 59 -22.16 3.79 -21.79
N ALA A 60 -23.00 4.73 -21.35
CA ALA A 60 -24.44 4.50 -21.14
C ALA A 60 -25.21 4.37 -22.47
N THR A 61 -24.69 4.98 -23.53
CA THR A 61 -25.13 4.79 -24.91
C THR A 61 -23.95 4.25 -25.71
N PRO A 62 -23.75 2.92 -25.73
CA PRO A 62 -22.68 2.34 -26.52
C PRO A 62 -22.94 2.65 -28.01
N GLU A 63 -21.98 3.29 -28.67
CA GLU A 63 -21.92 3.25 -30.14
C GLU A 63 -21.52 1.84 -30.55
N ASP A 64 -22.01 1.36 -31.72
CA ASP A 64 -21.68 0.05 -32.31
C ASP A 64 -20.20 -0.01 -32.77
N THR A 65 -19.30 0.16 -31.81
CA THR A 65 -17.86 0.11 -31.96
C THR A 65 -17.34 -1.06 -31.13
N PRO A 66 -16.40 -1.86 -31.67
CA PRO A 66 -15.93 -3.08 -31.00
C PRO A 66 -15.19 -2.84 -29.67
N ASP A 67 -14.80 -1.59 -29.39
CA ASP A 67 -14.05 -1.20 -28.19
C ASP A 67 -14.92 -0.47 -27.14
N THR A 68 -16.26 -0.47 -27.30
CA THR A 68 -17.19 0.16 -26.35
C THR A 68 -18.09 -0.88 -25.68
N ILE A 69 -18.15 -0.83 -24.36
CA ILE A 69 -18.98 -1.69 -23.52
C ILE A 69 -20.10 -0.86 -22.88
N ALA A 70 -21.28 -1.47 -22.76
CA ALA A 70 -22.41 -0.87 -22.06
C ALA A 70 -22.14 -0.78 -20.55
N GLY A 71 -22.43 0.38 -19.96
CA GLY A 71 -22.31 0.58 -18.52
C GLY A 71 -22.79 1.96 -18.08
N SER A 72 -22.79 2.23 -16.78
CA SER A 72 -23.18 3.54 -16.24
C SER A 72 -22.03 4.22 -15.53
N ILE A 73 -22.02 5.56 -15.58
CA ILE A 73 -21.01 6.39 -14.96
C ILE A 73 -21.72 7.43 -14.11
N THR A 74 -21.34 7.48 -12.83
CA THR A 74 -21.82 8.49 -11.89
C THR A 74 -20.62 9.18 -11.28
N ALA A 75 -20.67 10.50 -11.20
CA ALA A 75 -19.63 11.30 -10.56
C ALA A 75 -20.25 12.13 -9.44
N GLU A 76 -19.77 11.95 -8.21
CA GLU A 76 -20.21 12.67 -7.03
C GLU A 76 -19.04 13.43 -6.41
N THR A 77 -19.29 14.66 -5.97
CA THR A 77 -18.27 15.46 -5.27
C THR A 77 -18.39 15.26 -3.77
N MET A 78 -17.26 15.04 -3.11
CA MET A 78 -17.17 14.96 -1.66
C MET A 78 -15.98 15.77 -1.13
N THR A 79 -16.04 16.13 0.15
CA THR A 79 -15.00 16.88 0.83
C THR A 79 -14.38 16.05 1.94
N LEU A 80 -13.06 15.93 1.94
CA LEU A 80 -12.31 15.31 3.04
C LEU A 80 -11.48 16.38 3.73
N LYS A 81 -11.42 16.32 5.06
CA LYS A 81 -10.65 17.25 5.88
C LYS A 81 -9.60 16.48 6.67
N ALA A 82 -8.38 16.98 6.65
CA ALA A 82 -7.28 16.42 7.40
C ALA A 82 -6.62 17.49 8.25
N ALA A 83 -6.07 17.07 9.38
CA ALA A 83 -5.35 17.94 10.30
C ALA A 83 -4.03 17.29 10.73
N SER A 84 -3.00 18.10 10.87
CA SER A 84 -1.75 17.73 11.53
C SER A 84 -1.58 18.57 12.80
N PRO A 85 -1.69 17.98 14.00
CA PRO A 85 -1.55 18.71 15.25
C PRO A 85 -0.10 19.14 15.49
N ILE A 86 0.09 20.31 16.07
CA ILE A 86 1.41 20.86 16.45
C ILE A 86 1.52 20.83 17.96
N THR A 87 2.45 20.03 18.47
CA THR A 87 2.69 19.87 19.91
C THR A 87 3.80 20.77 20.44
N GLU A 88 4.70 21.21 19.57
CA GLU A 88 5.80 22.10 19.91
C GLU A 88 5.43 23.55 19.58
N GLY A 89 5.22 24.34 20.62
CA GLY A 89 4.94 25.77 20.52
C GLY A 89 5.99 26.58 21.25
N LYS A 90 6.22 27.81 20.79
CA LYS A 90 7.07 28.78 21.46
C LYS A 90 6.30 29.39 22.62
N LEU A 91 6.94 29.48 23.78
CA LEU A 91 6.42 30.28 24.88
C LEU A 91 6.67 31.76 24.56
N ILE A 92 5.61 32.56 24.54
CA ILE A 92 5.70 34.01 24.39
C ILE A 92 5.16 34.69 25.64
N GLU A 93 5.73 35.85 25.95
CA GLU A 93 5.22 36.70 27.02
C GLU A 93 3.81 37.20 26.66
N ASP A 94 2.89 37.10 27.60
CA ASP A 94 1.54 37.67 27.55
C ASP A 94 1.26 38.42 28.87
N ARG A 95 0.11 39.07 28.99
CA ARG A 95 -0.26 39.81 30.20
C ARG A 95 -1.02 38.92 31.15
N ALA A 96 -0.42 38.70 32.32
CA ALA A 96 -1.09 38.02 33.42
C ALA A 96 -2.43 38.70 33.74
N HIS A 97 -3.44 37.90 34.07
CA HIS A 97 -4.78 38.38 34.30
C HIS A 97 -5.40 37.67 35.51
N GLY A 98 -6.49 38.25 36.00
CA GLY A 98 -7.27 37.66 37.06
C GLY A 98 -8.41 38.56 37.51
N VAL A 99 -9.13 38.11 38.53
CA VAL A 99 -10.25 38.86 39.11
C VAL A 99 -9.78 39.52 40.41
N MET A 100 -10.10 40.80 40.52
CA MET A 100 -9.84 41.58 41.72
C MET A 100 -11.14 42.15 42.26
N THR A 101 -11.34 42.00 43.56
CA THR A 101 -12.43 42.63 44.30
C THR A 101 -11.98 44.02 44.74
N VAL A 102 -12.60 45.06 44.23
CA VAL A 102 -12.36 46.43 44.67
C VAL A 102 -13.32 46.76 45.79
N ILE A 103 -12.79 47.17 46.94
CA ILE A 103 -13.54 47.45 48.17
C ILE A 103 -13.51 48.95 48.43
N ASN A 104 -14.66 49.50 48.81
CA ASN A 104 -14.81 50.91 49.14
C ASN A 104 -15.42 51.06 50.55
N HIS A 105 -14.58 51.34 51.54
CA HIS A 105 -15.00 51.72 52.90
C HIS A 105 -15.19 53.23 53.07
N TYR A 106 -15.12 54.01 51.99
CA TYR A 106 -15.40 55.43 52.01
C TYR A 106 -16.91 55.70 51.93
N HIS A 107 -17.30 56.94 52.27
CA HIS A 107 -18.71 57.36 52.37
C HIS A 107 -19.30 57.83 51.03
N ARG A 108 -18.55 57.75 49.92
CA ARG A 108 -19.00 58.15 48.58
C ARG A 108 -18.73 57.04 47.58
N ASN A 109 -19.60 56.94 46.57
CA ASN A 109 -19.39 56.06 45.43
C ASN A 109 -18.11 56.49 44.69
N GLN A 110 -17.29 55.53 44.30
CA GLN A 110 -16.04 55.78 43.58
C GLN A 110 -16.12 55.22 42.16
N PRO A 111 -16.31 56.07 41.14
CA PRO A 111 -16.13 55.64 39.75
C PRO A 111 -14.63 55.41 39.48
N LEU A 112 -14.30 54.28 38.85
CA LEU A 112 -12.97 53.92 38.37
C LEU A 112 -13.10 53.64 36.88
N VAL A 113 -12.43 54.45 36.06
CA VAL A 113 -12.47 54.33 34.60
C VAL A 113 -11.76 53.05 34.13
N THR A 114 -12.03 52.63 32.90
CA THR A 114 -11.23 51.59 32.25
C THR A 114 -9.73 51.94 32.33
N THR A 115 -8.88 50.92 32.45
CA THR A 115 -7.43 51.04 32.63
C THR A 115 -6.96 51.70 33.94
N THR A 116 -7.83 51.76 34.96
CA THR A 116 -7.45 52.20 36.32
C THR A 116 -6.30 51.36 36.85
N ARG A 117 -5.30 52.01 37.42
CA ARG A 117 -4.06 51.41 37.92
C ARG A 117 -4.24 50.81 39.31
N PHE A 118 -3.81 49.57 39.48
CA PHE A 118 -3.75 48.86 40.75
C PHE A 118 -2.33 48.36 40.97
N LEU A 119 -1.70 48.77 42.07
CA LEU A 119 -0.30 48.48 42.35
C LEU A 119 -0.19 47.46 43.49
N SER A 120 0.44 46.33 43.20
CA SER A 120 0.72 45.29 44.21
C SER A 120 1.83 45.72 45.17
N PRO A 121 2.00 45.04 46.32
CA PRO A 121 3.09 45.30 47.25
C PRO A 121 4.48 45.11 46.60
N ASP A 122 4.57 44.18 45.64
CA ASP A 122 5.79 43.87 44.89
C ASP A 122 6.04 44.84 43.72
N GLY A 123 5.22 45.88 43.59
CA GLY A 123 5.36 46.91 42.55
C GLY A 123 4.82 46.51 41.18
N VAL A 124 4.08 45.40 41.08
CA VAL A 124 3.47 44.95 39.82
C VAL A 124 2.18 45.71 39.57
N LEU A 125 2.10 46.33 38.38
CA LEU A 125 0.99 47.18 37.99
C LEU A 125 -0.05 46.40 37.19
N PHE A 126 -1.31 46.48 37.63
CA PHE A 126 -2.48 45.94 36.93
C PHE A 126 -3.43 47.04 36.51
N ARG A 127 -4.23 46.75 35.48
CA ARG A 127 -5.22 47.66 34.90
C ARG A 127 -6.58 47.00 34.79
N SER A 128 -7.63 47.73 35.16
CA SER A 128 -9.00 47.28 34.91
C SER A 128 -9.31 47.17 33.42
N THR A 129 -10.03 46.12 33.03
CA THR A 129 -10.48 45.92 31.65
C THR A 129 -11.73 46.73 31.30
N ARG A 130 -12.46 47.23 32.31
CA ARG A 130 -13.69 48.00 32.17
C ARG A 130 -13.81 49.09 33.23
N THR A 131 -14.67 50.06 32.95
CA THR A 131 -15.13 51.04 33.94
C THR A 131 -16.03 50.36 34.97
N ILE A 132 -15.81 50.66 36.25
CA ILE A 132 -16.64 50.19 37.37
C ILE A 132 -16.98 51.36 38.29
N THR A 133 -18.12 51.28 38.98
CA THR A 133 -18.45 52.20 40.06
C THR A 133 -18.58 51.40 41.34
N VAL A 134 -17.69 51.66 42.30
CA VAL A 134 -17.67 50.95 43.59
C VAL A 134 -18.55 51.72 44.57
N PRO A 135 -19.69 51.16 45.03
CA PRO A 135 -20.60 51.86 45.92
C PRO A 135 -19.97 52.15 47.28
N ALA A 136 -20.42 53.21 47.95
CA ALA A 136 -20.00 53.53 49.31
C ALA A 136 -20.28 52.34 50.26
N GLY A 137 -19.30 51.94 51.06
CA GLY A 137 -19.38 50.79 51.95
C GLY A 137 -19.45 49.41 51.26
N GLY A 138 -19.30 49.35 49.93
CA GLY A 138 -19.50 48.14 49.15
C GLY A 138 -18.25 47.63 48.43
N ARG A 139 -18.44 46.65 47.54
CA ARG A 139 -17.38 46.02 46.77
C ARG A 139 -17.85 45.61 45.37
N VAL A 140 -16.94 45.57 44.41
CA VAL A 140 -17.21 45.17 43.01
C VAL A 140 -16.04 44.37 42.47
N ASP A 141 -16.34 43.27 41.77
CA ASP A 141 -15.33 42.46 41.09
C ASP A 141 -15.05 43.01 39.68
N VAL A 142 -13.76 43.06 39.34
CA VAL A 142 -13.27 43.52 38.04
C VAL A 142 -12.15 42.62 37.55
N GLU A 143 -12.20 42.28 36.26
CA GLU A 143 -11.07 41.62 35.60
C GLU A 143 -9.95 42.66 35.42
N VAL A 144 -8.74 42.23 35.74
CA VAL A 144 -7.54 43.04 35.57
C VAL A 144 -6.50 42.30 34.75
N ARG A 145 -5.64 43.08 34.09
CA ARG A 145 -4.47 42.59 33.35
C ARG A 145 -3.22 43.35 33.75
N ALA A 146 -2.10 42.66 33.78
CA ALA A 146 -0.79 43.26 34.01
C ALA A 146 -0.48 44.33 32.96
N ASP A 147 0.18 45.41 33.36
CA ASP A 147 0.60 46.49 32.47
C ASP A 147 1.69 46.00 31.51
N GLN A 148 2.60 45.17 32.00
CA GLN A 148 3.70 44.58 31.26
C GLN A 148 3.44 43.08 31.01
N PRO A 149 3.86 42.56 29.84
CA PRO A 149 3.82 41.12 29.59
C PRO A 149 4.94 40.40 30.36
N GLY A 150 4.80 39.08 30.51
CA GLY A 150 5.82 38.20 31.09
C GLY A 150 5.45 37.64 32.47
N GLU A 151 6.23 36.65 32.91
CA GLU A 151 6.04 35.94 34.18
C GLU A 151 6.06 36.86 35.41
N LYS A 152 6.68 38.05 35.31
CA LYS A 152 6.65 39.07 36.38
C LYS A 152 5.25 39.56 36.73
N GLY A 153 4.29 39.42 35.81
CA GLY A 153 2.88 39.69 36.07
C GLY A 153 2.19 38.59 36.88
N GLU A 154 2.79 37.41 37.01
CA GLU A 154 2.22 36.30 37.78
C GLU A 154 2.53 36.47 39.27
N ILE A 155 1.51 36.86 40.03
CA ILE A 155 1.63 37.12 41.46
C ILE A 155 0.57 36.35 42.24
N GLY A 156 0.88 36.00 43.49
CA GLY A 156 -0.09 35.40 44.39
C GLY A 156 -1.22 36.36 44.82
N PRO A 157 -2.20 35.86 45.59
CA PRO A 157 -3.24 36.68 46.22
C PRO A 157 -2.64 37.89 46.95
N SER A 158 -3.09 39.09 46.61
CA SER A 158 -2.45 40.34 47.05
C SER A 158 -3.48 41.44 47.30
N ARG A 159 -3.08 42.43 48.10
CA ARG A 159 -3.81 43.69 48.28
C ARG A 159 -3.15 44.78 47.44
N PHE A 160 -3.95 45.50 46.67
CA PHE A 160 -3.50 46.50 45.70
C PHE A 160 -3.92 47.90 46.12
N THR A 161 -3.00 48.85 46.01
CA THR A 161 -3.33 50.27 46.14
C THR A 161 -3.79 50.82 44.79
N ILE A 162 -4.52 51.94 44.80
CA ILE A 162 -4.95 52.63 43.57
C ILE A 162 -4.22 53.98 43.52
N PRO A 163 -3.03 54.05 42.87
CA PRO A 163 -2.19 55.26 42.92
C PRO A 163 -2.85 56.52 42.35
N GLY A 164 -3.85 56.35 41.47
CA GLY A 164 -4.61 57.45 40.91
C GLY A 164 -5.61 58.11 41.87
N LEU A 165 -5.87 57.50 43.03
CA LEU A 165 -6.65 58.12 44.10
C LEU A 165 -5.75 58.97 45.00
N TRP A 166 -6.29 60.02 45.60
CA TRP A 166 -5.54 60.83 46.56
C TRP A 166 -5.22 60.03 47.84
N ALA A 167 -4.08 60.32 48.48
CA ALA A 167 -3.49 59.45 49.49
C ALA A 167 -4.42 59.08 50.67
N GLY A 168 -5.24 60.01 51.17
CA GLY A 168 -6.09 59.76 52.34
C GLY A 168 -7.42 59.03 52.08
N ILE A 169 -7.61 58.48 50.88
CA ILE A 169 -8.65 57.46 50.62
C ILE A 169 -8.08 56.12 50.13
N GLN A 170 -6.78 56.00 49.86
CA GLN A 170 -6.20 54.75 49.36
C GLN A 170 -6.24 53.62 50.41
N ASP A 171 -6.26 53.97 51.69
CA ASP A 171 -6.47 53.06 52.82
C ASP A 171 -7.91 52.52 52.87
N LYS A 172 -8.88 53.32 52.40
CA LYS A 172 -10.31 53.03 52.40
C LYS A 172 -10.82 52.43 51.10
N ILE A 173 -10.16 52.71 49.98
CA ILE A 173 -10.53 52.22 48.65
C ILE A 173 -9.34 51.52 48.02
N TYR A 174 -9.42 50.19 47.94
CA TYR A 174 -8.31 49.34 47.52
C TYR A 174 -8.82 48.12 46.75
N GLY A 175 -7.92 47.46 46.01
CA GLY A 175 -8.20 46.18 45.35
C GLY A 175 -7.66 45.01 46.17
N GLU A 176 -8.30 43.86 46.06
CA GLU A 176 -7.83 42.61 46.67
C GLU A 176 -8.06 41.45 45.70
N SER A 177 -7.04 40.65 45.45
CA SER A 177 -7.17 39.37 44.73
C SER A 177 -7.14 38.22 45.72
N LYS A 178 -8.09 37.29 45.57
CA LYS A 178 -8.14 36.05 46.36
C LYS A 178 -7.45 34.88 45.66
N ALA A 179 -7.33 34.96 44.35
CA ALA A 179 -6.62 33.99 43.51
C ALA A 179 -5.33 34.63 42.98
N ALA A 180 -4.39 33.79 42.52
CA ALA A 180 -3.21 34.23 41.82
C ALA A 180 -3.58 34.88 40.47
N MET A 181 -2.76 35.84 40.04
CA MET A 181 -2.76 36.35 38.68
C MET A 181 -1.90 35.42 37.83
N THR A 182 -2.40 34.98 36.68
CA THR A 182 -1.73 33.97 35.84
C THR A 182 -1.84 34.31 34.36
N GLY A 183 -1.07 33.63 33.51
CA GLY A 183 -1.07 33.87 32.07
C GLY A 183 -0.14 35.02 31.65
N GLY A 184 0.93 35.24 32.41
CA GLY A 184 2.06 36.09 32.03
C GLY A 184 2.86 35.50 30.85
N GLU A 185 2.64 34.22 30.55
CA GLU A 185 3.15 33.57 29.36
C GLU A 185 2.07 32.70 28.73
N ARG A 186 2.08 32.59 27.40
CA ARG A 186 1.25 31.63 26.67
C ARG A 186 2.05 30.90 25.60
N ARG A 187 1.70 29.64 25.38
CA ARG A 187 2.29 28.84 24.31
C ARG A 187 1.58 29.14 23.00
N VAL A 188 2.34 29.57 22.00
CA VAL A 188 1.87 29.77 20.63
C VAL A 188 2.54 28.79 19.69
N THR A 189 1.73 28.16 18.85
CA THR A 189 2.18 27.29 17.77
C THR A 189 2.01 28.04 16.46
N THR A 190 3.04 28.00 15.62
CA THR A 190 3.00 28.64 14.30
C THR A 190 3.02 27.55 13.24
N ILE A 191 2.07 27.61 12.29
CA ILE A 191 2.03 26.63 11.20
C ILE A 191 3.29 26.78 10.33
N THR A 192 4.05 25.71 10.18
CA THR A 192 5.18 25.66 9.24
C THR A 192 4.78 25.02 7.91
N ALA A 193 5.63 25.18 6.88
CA ALA A 193 5.45 24.47 5.61
C ALA A 193 5.52 22.94 5.80
N ALA A 194 6.35 22.45 6.74
CA ALA A 194 6.46 21.02 7.03
C ALA A 194 5.17 20.46 7.64
N ASP A 195 4.45 21.25 8.45
CA ASP A 195 3.17 20.82 9.03
C ASP A 195 2.06 20.77 7.99
N LEU A 196 2.09 21.68 7.00
CA LEU A 196 1.21 21.60 5.83
C LEU A 196 1.50 20.34 5.00
N GLU A 197 2.75 19.97 4.79
CA GLU A 197 3.09 18.71 4.10
C GLU A 197 2.60 17.47 4.86
N LYS A 198 2.73 17.46 6.20
CA LYS A 198 2.15 16.39 7.02
C LYS A 198 0.63 16.34 6.90
N ALA A 199 -0.05 17.49 6.88
CA ALA A 199 -1.49 17.56 6.66
C ALA A 199 -1.89 17.08 5.25
N ARG A 200 -1.10 17.34 4.21
CA ARG A 200 -1.29 16.79 2.86
C ARG A 200 -1.12 15.28 2.82
N ALA A 201 -0.08 14.76 3.47
CA ALA A 201 0.15 13.33 3.58
C ALA A 201 -1.01 12.64 4.32
N ALA A 202 -1.52 13.25 5.40
CA ALA A 202 -2.70 12.77 6.11
C ALA A 202 -3.96 12.79 5.23
N LEU A 203 -4.15 13.82 4.40
CA LEU A 203 -5.26 13.90 3.45
C LEU A 203 -5.17 12.81 2.37
N ALA A 204 -3.96 12.54 1.85
CA ALA A 204 -3.74 11.47 0.87
C ALA A 204 -3.97 10.07 1.47
N ALA A 205 -3.53 9.85 2.71
CA ALA A 205 -3.82 8.62 3.44
C ALA A 205 -5.33 8.45 3.67
N LEU A 206 -6.03 9.54 4.06
CA LEU A 206 -7.48 9.52 4.22
C LEU A 206 -8.20 9.21 2.91
N GLN A 207 -7.78 9.80 1.79
CA GLN A 207 -8.32 9.49 0.45
C GLN A 207 -8.17 7.99 0.13
N ALA A 208 -7.00 7.40 0.37
CA ALA A 208 -6.76 5.98 0.13
C ALA A 208 -7.64 5.07 1.02
N THR A 209 -7.74 5.39 2.31
CA THR A 209 -8.60 4.66 3.26
C THR A 209 -10.07 4.78 2.89
N THR A 210 -10.55 5.98 2.53
CA THR A 210 -11.93 6.19 2.08
C THR A 210 -12.23 5.39 0.82
N LEU A 211 -11.32 5.38 -0.16
CA LEU A 211 -11.49 4.57 -1.36
C LEU A 211 -11.51 3.07 -1.03
N HIS A 212 -10.67 2.60 -0.10
CA HIS A 212 -10.69 1.21 0.37
C HIS A 212 -12.03 0.84 1.02
N GLU A 213 -12.52 1.65 1.96
CA GLU A 213 -13.81 1.43 2.63
C GLU A 213 -14.99 1.43 1.65
N LEU A 214 -14.98 2.32 0.67
CA LEU A 214 -15.98 2.36 -0.40
C LEU A 214 -15.90 1.10 -1.28
N ASN A 215 -14.69 0.60 -1.55
CA ASN A 215 -14.51 -0.65 -2.28
C ASN A 215 -14.99 -1.88 -1.51
N GLU A 216 -14.85 -1.91 -0.18
CA GLU A 216 -15.39 -3.00 0.66
C GLU A 216 -16.91 -2.97 0.76
N LYS A 217 -17.52 -1.79 0.74
CA LYS A 217 -18.98 -1.59 0.85
C LYS A 217 -19.72 -1.66 -0.48
N LYS A 218 -19.05 -2.07 -1.56
CA LYS A 218 -19.68 -2.16 -2.89
C LYS A 218 -20.92 -3.06 -2.85
N GLU A 219 -22.07 -2.50 -3.22
CA GLU A 219 -23.32 -3.24 -3.36
C GLU A 219 -23.34 -4.14 -4.61
N GLN A 220 -22.53 -3.79 -5.62
CA GLN A 220 -22.49 -4.48 -6.92
C GLN A 220 -21.09 -5.04 -7.22
N PRO A 221 -20.96 -6.32 -7.63
CA PRO A 221 -19.68 -6.96 -7.92
C PRO A 221 -19.00 -6.44 -9.20
N HIS A 222 -19.72 -5.77 -10.10
CA HIS A 222 -19.22 -5.29 -11.40
C HIS A 222 -19.09 -3.76 -11.45
N MET A 223 -18.44 -3.22 -10.42
CA MET A 223 -18.31 -1.79 -10.21
C MET A 223 -16.86 -1.42 -9.87
N ILE A 224 -16.36 -0.36 -10.51
CA ILE A 224 -15.05 0.24 -10.25
C ILE A 224 -15.29 1.63 -9.67
N LEU A 225 -14.49 1.97 -8.67
CA LEU A 225 -14.50 3.26 -8.01
C LEU A 225 -13.14 3.91 -8.21
N SER A 226 -13.14 5.19 -8.57
CA SER A 226 -11.96 6.05 -8.53
C SER A 226 -12.28 7.27 -7.70
N LEU A 227 -11.33 7.70 -6.88
CA LEU A 227 -11.45 8.92 -6.08
C LEU A 227 -10.32 9.85 -6.47
N GLU A 228 -10.64 10.89 -7.24
CA GLU A 228 -9.66 11.83 -7.77
C GLU A 228 -9.77 13.18 -7.07
N LYS A 229 -8.62 13.79 -6.80
CA LYS A 229 -8.57 15.11 -6.16
C LYS A 229 -8.83 16.20 -7.18
N LEU A 230 -9.88 16.98 -6.96
CA LEU A 230 -10.25 18.11 -7.82
C LEU A 230 -9.52 19.39 -7.39
N SER A 231 -9.48 19.67 -6.09
CA SER A 231 -8.81 20.86 -5.56
C SER A 231 -8.40 20.68 -4.10
N GLU A 232 -7.53 21.59 -3.64
CA GLU A 232 -7.09 21.69 -2.25
C GLU A 232 -7.30 23.12 -1.76
N SER A 233 -7.80 23.26 -0.53
CA SER A 233 -7.88 24.51 0.19
C SER A 233 -7.13 24.39 1.51
N ILE A 234 -6.26 25.35 1.80
CA ILE A 234 -5.53 25.42 3.06
C ILE A 234 -6.36 26.26 4.03
N LEU A 235 -6.86 25.64 5.09
CA LEU A 235 -7.70 26.31 6.08
C LEU A 235 -6.88 27.10 7.10
N THR A 236 -5.65 26.66 7.38
CA THR A 236 -4.70 27.35 8.27
C THR A 236 -3.39 27.59 7.53
N PRO A 237 -3.15 28.79 6.99
CA PRO A 237 -1.97 29.07 6.19
C PRO A 237 -0.68 29.05 7.03
N ALA A 238 0.45 28.82 6.38
CA ALA A 238 1.76 28.93 7.03
C ALA A 238 1.96 30.33 7.64
N GLY A 239 2.55 30.38 8.83
CA GLY A 239 2.73 31.61 9.60
C GLY A 239 1.52 32.03 10.44
N SER A 240 0.36 31.38 10.27
CA SER A 240 -0.77 31.58 11.19
C SER A 240 -0.50 30.95 12.55
N GLU A 241 -1.04 31.58 13.59
CA GLU A 241 -1.04 31.03 14.95
C GLU A 241 -2.21 30.06 15.08
N ALA A 242 -1.92 28.75 15.09
CA ALA A 242 -2.93 27.70 15.19
C ALA A 242 -2.32 26.42 15.76
N ASP A 243 -3.15 25.63 16.44
CA ASP A 243 -2.79 24.38 17.11
C ASP A 243 -2.62 23.18 16.15
N ALA A 244 -3.12 23.31 14.92
CA ALA A 244 -3.04 22.28 13.91
C ALA A 244 -3.08 22.87 12.49
N ALA A 245 -2.27 22.30 11.61
CA ALA A 245 -2.33 22.55 10.17
C ALA A 245 -3.54 21.80 9.59
N ARG A 246 -4.52 22.53 9.05
CA ARG A 246 -5.79 22.01 8.52
C ARG A 246 -5.86 22.25 7.02
N ILE A 247 -6.18 21.18 6.29
CA ILE A 247 -6.35 21.20 4.83
C ILE A 247 -7.66 20.50 4.50
N GLU A 248 -8.36 21.05 3.51
CA GLU A 248 -9.58 20.49 2.94
C GLU A 248 -9.34 20.15 1.47
N GLY A 249 -9.65 18.91 1.09
CA GLY A 249 -9.62 18.47 -0.30
C GLY A 249 -11.03 18.25 -0.82
N ALA A 250 -11.31 18.78 -2.00
CA ALA A 250 -12.48 18.40 -2.77
C ALA A 250 -12.10 17.23 -3.69
N PHE A 251 -12.86 16.16 -3.65
CA PHE A 251 -12.64 14.95 -4.43
C PHE A 251 -13.86 14.63 -5.28
N THR A 252 -13.63 14.03 -6.44
CA THR A 252 -14.67 13.46 -7.30
C THR A 252 -14.59 11.94 -7.18
N LEU A 253 -15.62 11.35 -6.60
CA LEU A 253 -15.84 9.91 -6.63
C LEU A 253 -16.52 9.57 -7.95
N THR A 254 -15.79 8.87 -8.82
CA THR A 254 -16.31 8.32 -10.06
C THR A 254 -16.62 6.85 -9.86
N THR A 255 -17.87 6.49 -10.11
CA THR A 255 -18.37 5.12 -10.10
C THR A 255 -18.63 4.69 -11.54
N VAL A 256 -17.99 3.61 -11.96
CA VAL A 256 -18.23 3.00 -13.28
C VAL A 256 -18.76 1.58 -13.08
N THR A 257 -19.94 1.31 -13.59
CA THR A 257 -20.47 -0.06 -13.72
C THR A 257 -20.31 -0.55 -15.15
N TYR A 258 -20.15 -1.85 -15.32
CA TYR A 258 -19.98 -2.46 -16.64
C TYR A 258 -20.69 -3.81 -16.70
N ASP A 259 -21.07 -4.22 -17.92
CA ASP A 259 -21.58 -5.56 -18.17
C ASP A 259 -20.43 -6.60 -18.13
N PRO A 260 -20.47 -7.57 -17.20
CA PRO A 260 -19.41 -8.58 -17.07
C PRO A 260 -19.30 -9.50 -18.30
N ASP A 261 -20.41 -9.80 -18.98
CA ASP A 261 -20.42 -10.69 -20.13
C ASP A 261 -19.78 -9.99 -21.33
N ALA A 262 -20.14 -8.72 -21.57
CA ALA A 262 -19.53 -7.89 -22.58
C ALA A 262 -18.02 -7.68 -22.35
N LEU A 263 -17.61 -7.45 -21.09
CA LEU A 263 -16.19 -7.35 -20.74
C LEU A 263 -15.45 -8.66 -20.98
N SER A 264 -16.03 -9.80 -20.56
CA SER A 264 -15.40 -11.11 -20.77
C SER A 264 -15.20 -11.43 -22.26
N ALA A 265 -16.18 -11.09 -23.09
CA ALA A 265 -16.12 -11.26 -24.54
C ALA A 265 -15.04 -10.37 -25.17
N TYR A 266 -14.99 -9.08 -24.79
CA TYR A 266 -13.97 -8.15 -25.24
C TYR A 266 -12.56 -8.63 -24.87
N LEU A 267 -12.35 -9.00 -23.61
CA LEU A 267 -11.05 -9.45 -23.12
C LEU A 267 -10.59 -10.75 -23.79
N ALA A 268 -11.51 -11.69 -24.03
CA ALA A 268 -11.23 -12.92 -24.77
C ALA A 268 -10.81 -12.64 -26.22
N GLN A 269 -11.44 -11.67 -26.88
CA GLN A 269 -11.06 -11.23 -28.22
C GLN A 269 -9.64 -10.62 -28.24
N GLN A 270 -9.31 -9.77 -27.26
CA GLN A 270 -7.98 -9.16 -27.15
C GLN A 270 -6.88 -10.20 -26.94
N VAL A 271 -7.16 -11.25 -26.17
CA VAL A 271 -6.26 -12.40 -26.00
C VAL A 271 -6.11 -13.15 -27.33
N ALA A 272 -7.21 -13.47 -28.02
CA ALA A 272 -7.17 -14.19 -29.30
C ALA A 272 -6.41 -13.42 -30.41
N LEU A 273 -6.40 -12.08 -30.38
CA LEU A 273 -5.66 -11.24 -31.33
C LEU A 273 -4.15 -11.16 -31.06
N ARG A 274 -3.71 -11.51 -29.85
CA ARG A 274 -2.33 -11.32 -29.38
C ARG A 274 -1.58 -12.63 -29.15
N PHE A 275 -2.32 -13.71 -28.95
CA PHE A 275 -1.78 -15.06 -28.82
C PHE A 275 -2.19 -15.86 -30.05
N ASP A 276 -1.19 -16.41 -30.73
CA ASP A 276 -1.42 -17.33 -31.84
C ASP A 276 -2.09 -18.60 -31.31
N GLY A 277 -2.95 -19.22 -32.13
CA GLY A 277 -3.73 -20.41 -31.77
C GLY A 277 -2.89 -21.65 -31.43
N THR A 278 -1.57 -21.55 -31.33
CA THR A 278 -0.59 -22.56 -30.91
C THR A 278 -0.35 -22.60 -29.41
N ASP A 279 -0.76 -21.56 -28.66
CA ASP A 279 -0.56 -21.53 -27.20
C ASP A 279 -1.76 -22.10 -26.44
N ARG A 280 -1.48 -22.75 -25.30
CA ARG A 280 -2.49 -23.04 -24.27
C ARG A 280 -2.51 -21.90 -23.27
N ILE A 281 -3.68 -21.29 -23.12
CA ILE A 281 -3.90 -20.13 -22.25
C ILE A 281 -4.58 -20.58 -20.96
N ALA A 282 -4.01 -20.23 -19.82
CA ALA A 282 -4.62 -20.42 -18.49
C ALA A 282 -5.54 -19.23 -18.13
N PRO A 283 -6.51 -19.39 -17.21
CA PRO A 283 -7.39 -18.29 -16.80
C PRO A 283 -6.61 -17.06 -16.36
N ALA A 284 -6.98 -15.91 -16.91
CA ALA A 284 -6.31 -14.65 -16.64
C ALA A 284 -6.83 -14.00 -15.35
N SER A 285 -5.93 -13.42 -14.55
CA SER A 285 -6.35 -12.44 -13.56
C SER A 285 -6.51 -11.08 -14.25
N VAL A 286 -7.62 -10.40 -13.96
CA VAL A 286 -7.96 -9.11 -14.57
C VAL A 286 -7.98 -8.05 -13.49
N SER A 287 -7.22 -6.98 -13.69
CA SER A 287 -7.34 -5.76 -12.91
C SER A 287 -7.82 -4.63 -13.81
N LEU A 288 -8.75 -3.83 -13.31
CA LEU A 288 -9.38 -2.74 -14.05
C LEU A 288 -9.03 -1.42 -13.37
N ALA A 289 -8.66 -0.42 -14.16
CA ALA A 289 -8.40 0.93 -13.71
C ALA A 289 -9.13 1.93 -14.60
N ILE A 290 -9.65 2.99 -14.01
CA ILE A 290 -10.22 4.13 -14.74
C ILE A 290 -9.05 5.04 -15.10
N GLU A 291 -8.82 5.27 -16.40
CA GLU A 291 -7.80 6.23 -16.85
C GLU A 291 -8.35 7.64 -16.95
N ARG A 292 -9.57 7.75 -17.50
CA ARG A 292 -10.28 9.02 -17.65
C ARG A 292 -11.77 8.77 -17.56
N ALA A 293 -12.48 9.65 -16.87
CA ALA A 293 -13.93 9.64 -16.85
C ALA A 293 -14.48 11.00 -17.28
N ALA A 294 -15.49 10.95 -18.15
CA ALA A 294 -16.33 12.08 -18.51
C ALA A 294 -17.77 11.81 -18.04
N LYS A 295 -18.65 12.80 -18.21
CA LYS A 295 -20.05 12.70 -17.74
C LYS A 295 -20.84 11.52 -18.32
N SER A 296 -20.48 11.05 -19.52
CA SER A 296 -21.24 10.02 -20.26
C SER A 296 -20.40 8.83 -20.71
N SER A 297 -19.07 8.91 -20.62
CA SER A 297 -18.17 7.84 -21.06
C SER A 297 -16.89 7.81 -20.20
N ALA A 298 -16.36 6.63 -19.94
CA ALA A 298 -15.13 6.43 -19.20
C ALA A 298 -14.18 5.54 -20.01
N LEU A 299 -12.92 5.96 -20.11
CA LEU A 299 -11.84 5.16 -20.66
C LEU A 299 -11.26 4.32 -19.54
N LEU A 300 -11.38 3.01 -19.68
CA LEU A 300 -10.86 2.03 -18.74
C LEU A 300 -9.70 1.29 -19.38
N THR A 301 -8.75 0.89 -18.54
CA THR A 301 -7.68 -0.02 -18.91
C THR A 301 -7.82 -1.30 -18.12
N ALA A 302 -7.90 -2.41 -18.85
CA ALA A 302 -7.78 -3.75 -18.32
C ALA A 302 -6.34 -4.24 -18.45
N ILE A 303 -5.78 -4.68 -17.32
CA ILE A 303 -4.51 -5.41 -17.30
C ILE A 303 -4.83 -6.87 -17.03
N GLN A 304 -4.64 -7.69 -18.05
CA GLN A 304 -4.80 -9.13 -17.99
C GLN A 304 -3.43 -9.80 -17.81
N LYS A 305 -3.28 -10.60 -16.76
CA LYS A 305 -2.12 -11.48 -16.63
C LYS A 305 -2.48 -12.83 -17.20
N VAL A 306 -1.89 -13.14 -18.36
CA VAL A 306 -2.15 -14.37 -19.10
C VAL A 306 -0.94 -15.27 -19.00
N SER A 307 -1.13 -16.52 -18.60
CA SER A 307 -0.08 -17.54 -18.68
C SER A 307 -0.28 -18.35 -19.94
N ALA A 308 0.67 -18.27 -20.85
CA ALA A 308 0.70 -19.05 -22.08
C ALA A 308 1.77 -20.16 -22.00
N ALA A 309 1.46 -21.32 -22.55
CA ALA A 309 2.40 -22.42 -22.68
C ALA A 309 2.32 -23.00 -24.10
N ALA A 310 3.46 -23.35 -24.68
CA ALA A 310 3.52 -24.00 -25.98
C ALA A 310 2.71 -25.31 -25.96
N ARG A 311 1.94 -25.56 -27.03
CA ARG A 311 1.26 -26.84 -27.21
C ARG A 311 2.24 -27.99 -27.34
N ALA A 312 1.80 -29.14 -26.83
CA ALA A 312 2.56 -30.37 -26.85
C ALA A 312 2.88 -30.82 -28.28
N GLU A 313 1.95 -30.55 -29.20
CA GLU A 313 1.99 -30.94 -30.60
C GLU A 313 2.96 -30.10 -31.44
N ASP A 314 3.23 -28.86 -31.01
CA ASP A 314 4.09 -27.91 -31.72
C ASP A 314 5.56 -28.01 -31.30
N LEU A 315 5.83 -28.68 -30.17
CA LEU A 315 7.17 -29.08 -29.75
C LEU A 315 7.65 -30.20 -30.67
N ALA A 316 8.31 -29.85 -31.77
CA ALA A 316 8.86 -30.76 -32.79
C ALA A 316 9.98 -31.68 -32.25
N LEU A 317 9.61 -32.58 -31.35
CA LEU A 317 10.47 -33.47 -30.59
C LEU A 317 10.75 -34.73 -31.41
N ASP A 318 12.00 -34.92 -31.83
CA ASP A 318 12.44 -36.16 -32.49
C ASP A 318 13.13 -37.11 -31.47
N PRO A 319 12.51 -38.25 -31.09
CA PRO A 319 13.12 -39.25 -30.22
C PRO A 319 14.45 -39.80 -30.76
N ARG A 320 14.71 -39.66 -32.07
CA ARG A 320 15.94 -40.16 -32.71
C ARG A 320 17.19 -39.40 -32.26
N LEU A 321 17.06 -38.13 -31.88
CA LEU A 321 18.17 -37.29 -31.42
C LEU A 321 18.66 -37.68 -30.02
N LEU A 322 17.86 -38.44 -29.27
CA LEU A 322 18.10 -38.80 -27.87
C LEU A 322 18.72 -40.20 -27.69
N LYS A 323 18.85 -40.96 -28.78
CA LYS A 323 19.32 -42.36 -28.77
C LYS A 323 20.71 -42.49 -28.15
N GLY A 324 20.84 -43.34 -27.13
CA GLY A 324 22.14 -43.65 -26.50
C GLY A 324 22.82 -42.50 -25.77
N LYS A 325 22.16 -41.33 -25.68
CA LYS A 325 22.65 -40.15 -24.95
C LYS A 325 22.62 -40.43 -23.45
N LYS A 326 23.50 -39.75 -22.71
CA LYS A 326 23.42 -39.73 -21.24
C LYS A 326 22.20 -38.89 -20.83
N THR A 327 21.59 -39.20 -19.69
CA THR A 327 20.45 -38.44 -19.15
C THR A 327 20.69 -36.93 -19.15
N ALA A 328 21.84 -36.48 -18.63
CA ALA A 328 22.20 -35.07 -18.58
C ALA A 328 22.38 -34.42 -19.97
N GLU A 329 22.79 -35.19 -20.98
CA GLU A 329 22.96 -34.69 -22.34
C GLU A 329 21.61 -34.61 -23.06
N ALA A 330 20.75 -35.62 -22.85
CA ALA A 330 19.38 -35.64 -23.35
C ALA A 330 18.53 -34.50 -22.76
N SER A 331 18.65 -34.23 -21.45
CA SER A 331 17.98 -33.08 -20.81
C SER A 331 18.39 -31.76 -21.45
N ARG A 332 19.69 -31.53 -21.69
CA ARG A 332 20.17 -30.30 -22.34
C ARG A 332 19.65 -30.12 -23.77
N ILE A 333 19.57 -31.21 -24.54
CA ILE A 333 19.03 -31.16 -25.91
C ILE A 333 17.55 -30.77 -25.90
N LEU A 334 16.78 -31.31 -24.95
CA LEU A 334 15.37 -31.03 -24.81
C LEU A 334 15.12 -29.63 -24.24
N GLU A 335 15.89 -29.20 -23.26
CA GLU A 335 15.83 -27.84 -22.70
C GLU A 335 16.27 -26.75 -23.70
N ALA A 336 17.04 -27.13 -24.74
CA ALA A 336 17.41 -26.21 -25.83
C ALA A 336 16.27 -25.96 -26.84
N VAL A 337 15.18 -26.73 -26.78
CA VAL A 337 14.01 -26.52 -27.64
C VAL A 337 13.17 -25.36 -27.09
N PRO A 338 12.88 -24.32 -27.89
CA PRO A 338 12.02 -23.21 -27.47
C PRO A 338 10.66 -23.72 -26.98
N GLY A 339 10.20 -23.23 -25.82
CA GLY A 339 8.93 -23.65 -25.21
C GLY A 339 9.01 -24.82 -24.24
N ILE A 340 10.18 -25.45 -24.05
CA ILE A 340 10.39 -26.50 -23.05
C ILE A 340 10.89 -25.88 -21.73
N GLY A 341 10.16 -26.13 -20.64
CA GLY A 341 10.50 -25.60 -19.32
C GLY A 341 11.26 -26.60 -18.47
N LYS A 342 10.65 -27.76 -18.19
CA LYS A 342 11.26 -28.81 -17.35
C LYS A 342 11.20 -30.16 -18.02
N VAL A 343 12.30 -30.90 -17.92
CA VAL A 343 12.44 -32.24 -18.50
C VAL A 343 12.82 -33.23 -17.39
N ALA A 344 11.97 -34.22 -17.16
CA ALA A 344 12.24 -35.32 -16.24
C ALA A 344 12.43 -36.62 -17.04
N ILE A 345 13.60 -37.26 -16.89
CA ILE A 345 13.94 -38.49 -17.61
C ILE A 345 14.04 -39.63 -16.59
N ALA A 346 13.15 -40.61 -16.70
CA ALA A 346 13.18 -41.83 -15.91
C ALA A 346 13.66 -42.99 -16.78
N ILE A 347 14.68 -43.73 -16.33
CA ILE A 347 15.21 -44.90 -17.04
C ILE A 347 14.94 -46.15 -16.21
N GLN A 348 14.44 -47.19 -16.86
CA GLN A 348 14.28 -48.52 -16.28
C GLN A 348 15.16 -49.53 -17.01
N PRO A 349 15.96 -50.33 -16.29
CA PRO A 349 16.21 -50.26 -14.84
C PRO A 349 17.04 -49.04 -14.42
N ALA A 350 16.86 -48.54 -13.19
CA ALA A 350 17.43 -47.28 -12.69
C ALA A 350 18.98 -47.25 -12.62
N PHE A 351 19.65 -48.40 -12.70
CA PHE A 351 21.12 -48.46 -12.74
C PHE A 351 21.72 -48.02 -14.10
N LEU A 352 20.91 -47.90 -15.15
CA LEU A 352 21.35 -47.44 -16.47
C LEU A 352 21.49 -45.91 -16.50
N LYS A 353 22.66 -45.43 -16.94
CA LYS A 353 22.97 -43.99 -17.07
C LYS A 353 22.72 -43.42 -18.47
N ARG A 354 22.26 -44.25 -19.41
CA ARG A 354 22.09 -43.91 -20.83
C ARG A 354 20.72 -44.34 -21.33
N LEU A 355 20.16 -43.55 -22.25
CA LEU A 355 18.90 -43.88 -22.88
C LEU A 355 19.03 -45.12 -23.79
N PRO A 356 17.94 -45.88 -23.98
CA PRO A 356 17.89 -46.99 -24.94
C PRO A 356 18.38 -46.57 -26.33
N ARG A 357 19.01 -47.51 -27.03
CA ARG A 357 19.43 -47.29 -28.43
C ARG A 357 18.26 -47.43 -29.41
N LEU A 358 17.24 -48.18 -29.01
CA LEU A 358 16.01 -48.37 -29.77
C LEU A 358 15.07 -47.19 -29.51
N PRO A 359 14.66 -46.43 -30.54
CA PRO A 359 13.74 -45.30 -30.36
C PRO A 359 12.38 -45.74 -29.79
N ASP A 360 11.92 -46.95 -30.13
CA ASP A 360 10.63 -47.49 -29.67
C ASP A 360 10.58 -47.72 -28.16
N HIS A 361 11.74 -47.71 -27.49
CA HIS A 361 11.86 -47.84 -26.04
C HIS A 361 11.93 -46.47 -25.32
N ILE A 362 11.83 -45.37 -26.07
CA ILE A 362 11.80 -44.00 -25.53
C ILE A 362 10.36 -43.48 -25.68
N LYS A 363 9.65 -43.39 -24.55
CA LYS A 363 8.30 -42.82 -24.51
C LYS A 363 8.37 -41.37 -24.05
N ILE A 364 7.83 -40.46 -24.84
CA ILE A 364 7.72 -39.04 -24.46
C ILE A 364 6.28 -38.78 -24.04
N THR A 365 6.10 -38.27 -22.83
CA THR A 365 4.81 -37.88 -22.26
C THR A 365 4.87 -36.41 -21.92
N ILE A 366 3.96 -35.60 -22.46
CA ILE A 366 3.90 -34.17 -22.15
C ILE A 366 2.79 -33.98 -21.12
N ILE A 367 3.18 -33.56 -19.91
CA ILE A 367 2.22 -33.26 -18.85
C ILE A 367 1.91 -31.77 -18.88
N SER A 368 0.63 -31.45 -18.89
CA SER A 368 0.19 -30.09 -18.57
C SER A 368 0.56 -29.86 -17.11
N GLY A 369 1.52 -28.97 -16.83
CA GLY A 369 1.75 -28.52 -15.46
C GLY A 369 0.40 -28.05 -14.90
N GLN A 370 0.09 -28.43 -13.66
CA GLN A 370 -1.04 -27.82 -12.94
C GLN A 370 -0.75 -26.35 -12.67
#